data_AF-A0A8B6BNJ3-F1
#
_entry.id   AF-A0A8B6BNJ3-F1
#
_cell.length_a   1.000
_cell.length_b   1.000
_cell.length_c   1.000
_cell.angle_alpha   90.00
_cell.angle_beta   90.00
_cell.angle_gamma   90.00
#
_symmetry.space_group_name_H-M   'P 1'
#
loop_
_entity.id
_entity.type
_entity.pdbx_description
1 polymer ?
#
loop_
_entity_poly.entity_id
_entity_poly.type
_entity_poly.pdbx_seq_one_letter_code
_entity_poly.pdbx_strand_id
1 'polypeptide(L)' 'MADRMGEQSGYNIPEVQFCPDLNKWLSPEYNKEIIKREDDKDLPENIKRLLCDAYMCMYQYSDVAMFK' A
#
# COMPACT_ATOMS: atom_id res chain seq x y z
N MET A 1 -3.85 6.89 -12.01
CA MET A 1 -2.62 7.68 -12.31
C MET A 1 -2.66 8.89 -11.41
N ALA A 2 -1.50 9.37 -10.94
CA ALA A 2 -1.44 10.53 -10.06
C ALA A 2 -1.99 11.79 -10.75
N ASP A 3 -2.23 12.84 -9.95
CA ASP A 3 -2.77 14.10 -10.44
C ASP A 3 -1.98 14.66 -11.63
N ARG A 4 -2.70 15.30 -12.55
CA ARG A 4 -2.13 15.87 -13.78
C ARG A 4 -2.26 17.38 -13.78
N MET A 5 -1.16 18.07 -14.08
CA MET A 5 -1.15 19.50 -14.34
C MET A 5 -1.22 19.74 -15.85
N GLY A 6 -2.29 20.37 -16.33
CA GLY A 6 -2.52 20.69 -17.74
C GLY A 6 -3.23 19.59 -18.55
N GLU A 7 -3.68 19.95 -19.76
CA GLU A 7 -4.42 19.04 -20.66
C GLU A 7 -3.46 18.29 -21.60
N GLN A 8 -3.48 18.51 -22.91
CA GLN A 8 -2.72 17.68 -23.87
C GLN A 8 -1.21 17.65 -23.61
N SER A 9 -0.60 18.79 -23.26
CA SER A 9 0.83 18.88 -22.91
C SER A 9 1.10 18.78 -21.40
N GLY A 10 0.13 18.30 -20.62
CA GLY A 10 0.26 18.20 -19.17
C GLY A 10 1.15 17.04 -18.72
N TYR A 11 1.68 17.14 -17.49
CA TYR A 11 2.55 16.15 -16.86
C TYR A 11 1.96 15.61 -15.55
N ASN A 12 2.41 14.43 -15.13
CA ASN A 12 2.00 13.81 -13.87
C ASN A 12 2.76 14.42 -12.69
N ILE A 13 2.09 14.60 -11.56
CA ILE A 13 2.70 15.00 -10.30
C ILE A 13 2.94 13.72 -9.46
N PRO A 14 4.19 13.34 -9.17
CA PRO A 14 4.44 12.23 -8.26
C PRO A 14 4.05 12.63 -6.83
N GLU A 15 3.45 11.71 -6.10
CA GLU A 15 3.06 11.91 -4.71
C GLU A 15 3.62 10.80 -3.83
N VAL A 16 4.08 11.18 -2.65
CA VAL A 16 4.43 10.26 -1.57
C VAL A 16 3.54 10.60 -0.39
N GLN A 17 2.67 9.65 0.00
CA GLN A 17 1.79 9.78 1.14
C GLN A 17 2.27 8.90 2.29
N PHE A 18 2.11 9.40 3.52
CA PHE A 18 2.39 8.60 4.70
C PHE A 18 1.31 7.53 4.88
N CYS A 19 1.72 6.31 5.23
CA CYS A 19 0.83 5.18 5.45
C CYS A 19 0.95 4.71 6.92
N PRO A 20 0.39 5.44 7.89
CA PRO A 20 0.60 5.20 9.32
C PRO A 20 0.07 3.84 9.78
N ASP A 21 -1.02 3.38 9.19
CA ASP A 21 -1.73 2.17 9.60
C ASP A 21 -1.10 0.87 9.04
N LEU A 22 -0.03 0.96 8.24
CA LEU A 22 0.59 -0.22 7.62
C LEU A 22 1.00 -1.27 8.67
N ASN A 23 1.63 -0.84 9.76
CA ASN A 23 2.04 -1.72 10.86
C ASN A 23 0.84 -2.38 11.53
N LYS A 24 -0.26 -1.63 11.70
CA LYS A 24 -1.51 -2.15 12.25
C LYS A 24 -2.12 -3.19 11.31
N TRP A 25 -2.14 -2.93 10.00
CA TRP A 25 -2.74 -3.84 9.03
C TRP A 25 -1.97 -5.16 8.89
N LEU A 26 -0.65 -5.13 9.05
CA LEU A 26 0.19 -6.32 9.00
C LEU A 26 0.30 -7.04 10.36
N SER A 27 -0.40 -6.54 11.39
CA SER A 27 -0.43 -7.18 12.71
C SER A 27 -1.22 -8.50 12.71
N PRO A 28 -0.86 -9.47 13.57
CA PRO A 28 -1.62 -10.71 13.73
C PRO A 28 -3.10 -10.47 14.11
N GLU A 29 -3.38 -9.40 14.85
CA GLU A 29 -4.72 -9.02 15.29
C GLU A 29 -5.59 -8.63 14.10
N TYR A 30 -5.07 -7.73 13.25
CA TYR A 30 -5.81 -7.27 12.07
C TYR A 30 -5.98 -8.36 11.02
N ASN A 31 -5.03 -9.30 10.91
CA ASN A 31 -5.16 -10.45 10.03
C ASN A 31 -6.44 -11.26 10.34
N LYS A 32 -6.78 -11.45 11.62
CA LYS A 32 -8.03 -12.11 12.03
C LYS A 32 -9.29 -11.35 11.62
N GLU A 33 -9.21 -10.03 11.50
CA GLU A 33 -10.30 -9.19 11.00
C GLU A 33 -10.42 -9.28 9.48
N ILE A 34 -9.30 -9.23 8.76
CA ILE A 34 -9.27 -9.37 7.29
C ILE A 34 -9.88 -10.70 6.85
N ILE A 35 -9.47 -11.82 7.49
CA ILE A 35 -9.95 -13.17 7.12
C ILE A 35 -11.47 -13.30 7.26
N LYS A 36 -12.11 -12.50 8.12
CA LYS A 36 -13.57 -12.51 8.31
C LYS A 36 -14.32 -11.67 7.27
N ARG A 37 -13.64 -10.82 6.50
CA ARG A 37 -14.27 -10.02 5.45
C ARG A 37 -14.43 -10.87 4.21
N GLU A 38 -15.65 -10.90 3.67
CA GLU A 38 -15.98 -11.70 2.49
C GLU A 38 -15.75 -10.93 1.18
N ASP A 39 -15.87 -9.59 1.20
CA ASP A 39 -15.68 -8.73 0.03
C ASP A 39 -14.45 -7.83 0.21
N ASP A 40 -13.63 -7.72 -0.83
CA ASP A 40 -12.45 -6.84 -0.85
C ASP A 40 -12.83 -5.35 -0.77
N LYS A 41 -14.08 -5.00 -1.09
CA LYS A 41 -14.62 -3.63 -1.01
C LYS A 41 -14.73 -3.13 0.43
N ASP A 42 -14.73 -4.04 1.40
CA ASP A 42 -14.76 -3.70 2.83
C ASP A 42 -13.38 -3.36 3.39
N LEU A 43 -12.32 -3.49 2.58
CA LEU A 43 -10.96 -3.13 2.95
C LEU A 43 -10.68 -1.64 2.69
N PRO A 44 -9.96 -0.95 3.59
CA PRO A 44 -9.41 0.36 3.29
C PRO A 44 -8.55 0.36 2.02
N GLU A 45 -8.58 1.45 1.25
CA GLU A 45 -7.97 1.53 -0.08
C GLU A 45 -6.50 1.08 -0.12
N ASN A 46 -5.66 1.57 0.80
CA ASN A 46 -4.24 1.24 0.82
C ASN A 46 -3.96 -0.25 1.10
N ILE A 47 -4.74 -0.89 1.99
CA ILE A 47 -4.55 -2.31 2.30
C ILE A 47 -5.17 -3.20 1.22
N LYS A 48 -6.29 -2.78 0.61
CA LYS A 48 -6.87 -3.43 -0.57
C LYS A 48 -5.84 -3.52 -1.68
N ARG A 49 -5.22 -2.39 -2.04
CA ARG A 49 -4.17 -2.34 -3.07
C ARG A 49 -2.95 -3.20 -2.71
N LEU A 50 -2.55 -3.21 -1.44
CA LEU A 50 -1.43 -4.04 -0.99
C LEU A 50 -1.72 -5.54 -1.08
N LEU A 51 -2.93 -5.99 -0.76
CA LEU A 51 -3.26 -7.42 -0.70
C LEU A 51 -3.78 -7.98 -2.04
N CYS A 52 -4.53 -7.18 -2.79
CA CYS A 52 -5.22 -7.61 -4.00
C CYS A 52 -4.45 -7.26 -5.28
N ASP A 53 -3.66 -6.19 -5.27
CA ASP A 53 -2.96 -5.68 -6.47
C ASP A 53 -1.43 -5.85 -6.41
N ALA A 54 -0.90 -6.63 -5.45
CA ALA A 54 0.54 -6.86 -5.33
C ALA A 54 1.07 -7.66 -6.53
N TYR A 55 2.03 -7.07 -7.25
CA TYR A 55 2.69 -7.73 -8.38
C TYR A 55 3.99 -8.45 -7.98
N MET A 56 4.78 -7.85 -7.09
CA MET A 56 6.07 -8.40 -6.63
C MET A 56 6.29 -8.12 -5.15
N CYS A 57 6.87 -9.08 -4.45
CA CYS A 57 7.37 -8.91 -3.09
C CYS A 57 8.91 -8.85 -3.12
N MET A 58 9.47 -7.74 -2.65
CA MET A 58 10.92 -7.54 -2.59
C MET A 58 11.43 -7.89 -1.20
N TYR A 59 12.48 -8.71 -1.14
CA TYR A 59 13.11 -9.14 0.10
C TYR A 59 14.59 -8.70 0.09
N GLN A 60 15.09 -8.33 1.26
CA GLN A 60 16.50 -7.95 1.45
C GLN A 60 17.07 -8.62 2.70
N TYR A 61 18.39 -8.75 2.75
CA TYR A 61 19.09 -9.16 3.98
C TYR A 61 18.99 -8.03 5.02
N SER A 62 18.73 -8.36 6.29
CA SER A 62 18.48 -7.36 7.33
C SER A 62 19.64 -6.38 7.52
N ASP A 63 20.88 -6.86 7.31
CA ASP A 63 22.07 -6.08 7.63
C ASP A 63 22.44 -5.06 6.53
N VAL A 64 21.76 -5.08 5.39
CA VAL A 64 21.95 -4.08 4.32
C VAL A 64 20.92 -2.95 4.33
N ALA A 65 20.01 -2.94 5.31
CA ALA A 65 19.05 -1.84 5.47
C ALA A 65 19.79 -0.51 5.76
N MET A 66 19.46 0.56 5.02
CA MET A 66 20.13 1.87 5.15
C MET A 66 20.01 2.49 6.55
N PHE A 67 18.96 2.17 7.29
CA PHE A 67 18.69 2.69 8.62
C PHE A 67 18.19 1.57 9.52
N LYS A 68 18.58 1.59 10.80
CA LYS A 68 18.07 0.70 11.85
C LYS A 68 16.99 1.40 12.65
#